data_AF-K2G090-F1
#
_entry.id   AF-K2G090-F1
#
_cell.length_a   1.000
_cell.length_b   1.000
_cell.length_c   1.000
_cell.angle_alpha   90.00
_cell.angle_beta   90.00
_cell.angle_gamma   90.00
#
_symmetry.space_group_name_H-M   'P 1'
#
loop_
_entity.id
_entity.type
_entity.pdbx_description
1 polymer ?
#
loop_
_entity_poly.entity_id
_entity_poly.type
_entity_poly.pdbx_seq_one_letter_code
_entity_poly.pdbx_strand_id
1 'polypeptide(L)'
;MPYNKNKSAFTLVELIVVIVILAILATIAFLSFSSQSASARDSTRLSDMSNIAKWLSVFNASAWTYPKPDNSVTITASWVTIWYQWYAWTSVLGIAKLSNWWKDPLDWSYYTYYTDTNKSRFQLLGFLEDWSNIALSYLPLSPRGEGWGEVSADSISYSWRYVLTKWDMLWILLKTGTMLPIQANSWTWVDIATASGSQYISILSNKEKLNWFVISNDDPSLVWYWDMETMSWNLIKDLTWKWNDWICMDWSTQVACNTALQWPQFTSWNGKTGKAMIFDGIPDNTSWDWIWAWDNNTWTLLDKTVSIAFWFKANQWIGGLSYPLRKWFWYDESYWVRITQNQIGLDYYNWSSPFISHKVTYTPGFYIGWHHATIVRNYDNRTVNIYIDWISLWTLNYTDNPVNNWVSLWIWWHWWSTNQKFNWTLDEMRIYNRVLSAAEISAYYYATR
;
A
#
# COMPACT_ATOMS: atom_id res chain seq x y z
N MET A 1 -57.80 -50.65 56.09
CA MET A 1 -57.86 -49.59 55.05
C MET A 1 -56.61 -49.70 54.20
N PRO A 2 -56.67 -50.08 52.92
CA PRO A 2 -55.48 -50.07 52.07
C PRO A 2 -55.30 -48.69 51.44
N TYR A 3 -54.12 -48.10 51.64
CA TYR A 3 -53.70 -46.82 51.06
C TYR A 3 -53.35 -47.04 49.58
N ASN A 4 -54.25 -46.62 48.68
CA ASN A 4 -54.03 -46.71 47.24
C ASN A 4 -53.01 -45.63 46.84
N LYS A 5 -51.73 -46.02 46.65
CA LYS A 5 -50.73 -45.15 46.03
C LYS A 5 -51.05 -45.06 44.54
N ASN A 6 -51.69 -43.96 44.12
CA ASN A 6 -51.78 -43.59 42.72
C ASN A 6 -50.34 -43.46 42.17
N LYS A 7 -49.90 -44.44 41.38
CA LYS A 7 -48.66 -44.32 40.61
C LYS A 7 -48.96 -43.41 39.42
N SER A 8 -48.70 -42.12 39.58
CA SER A 8 -48.66 -41.16 38.48
C SER A 8 -47.50 -41.52 37.56
N ALA A 9 -47.80 -42.11 36.40
CA ALA A 9 -46.84 -42.34 35.34
C ALA A 9 -47.07 -41.30 34.23
N PHE A 10 -45.97 -40.79 33.66
CA PHE A 10 -46.03 -39.87 32.52
C PHE A 10 -46.53 -40.61 31.27
N THR A 11 -47.34 -39.92 30.48
CA THR A 11 -47.77 -40.37 29.16
C THR A 11 -46.59 -40.28 28.17
N LEU A 12 -46.64 -41.11 27.13
CA LEU A 12 -45.62 -41.11 26.07
C LEU A 12 -45.52 -39.74 25.37
N VAL A 13 -46.64 -39.02 25.27
CA VAL A 13 -46.69 -37.66 24.71
C VAL A 13 -46.01 -36.64 25.63
N GLU A 14 -46.20 -36.73 26.94
CA GLU A 14 -45.51 -35.84 27.89
C GLU A 14 -43.99 -36.05 27.84
N LEU A 15 -43.55 -37.31 27.75
CA LEU A 15 -42.13 -37.63 27.65
C LEU A 15 -41.52 -37.06 26.36
N ILE A 16 -42.20 -37.20 25.21
CA ILE A 16 -41.66 -36.72 23.93
C ILE A 16 -41.59 -35.18 23.89
N VAL A 17 -42.58 -34.48 24.47
CA VAL A 17 -42.57 -33.01 24.55
C VAL A 17 -41.40 -32.53 25.43
N VAL A 18 -41.14 -33.18 26.56
CA VAL A 18 -40.05 -32.79 27.46
C VAL A 18 -38.68 -32.96 26.80
N ILE A 19 -38.41 -34.08 26.14
CA ILE A 19 -37.12 -34.28 25.48
C ILE A 19 -36.93 -33.31 24.29
N VAL A 20 -38.00 -32.95 23.59
CA VAL A 20 -37.94 -31.96 22.50
C VAL A 20 -37.62 -30.57 23.05
N ILE A 21 -38.28 -30.15 24.14
CA ILE A 21 -37.99 -28.86 24.79
C ILE A 21 -36.54 -28.84 25.32
N LEU A 22 -36.08 -29.91 25.97
CA LEU A 22 -34.71 -30.01 26.45
C LEU A 22 -33.69 -29.99 25.30
N ALA A 23 -33.97 -30.63 24.17
CA ALA A 23 -33.10 -30.58 22.99
C ALA A 23 -32.99 -29.16 22.42
N ILE A 24 -34.12 -28.45 22.29
CA ILE A 24 -34.14 -27.06 21.83
C ILE A 24 -33.35 -26.17 22.80
N LEU A 25 -33.63 -26.23 24.10
CA LEU A 25 -32.93 -25.43 25.12
C LEU A 25 -31.43 -25.74 25.16
N ALA A 26 -31.03 -27.01 25.04
CA ALA A 26 -29.63 -27.41 25.03
C ALA A 26 -28.88 -26.82 23.82
N THR A 27 -29.50 -26.80 22.63
CA THR A 27 -28.85 -26.21 21.44
C THR A 27 -28.64 -24.70 21.58
N ILE A 28 -29.64 -23.97 22.09
CA ILE A 28 -29.53 -22.51 22.34
C ILE A 28 -28.47 -22.23 23.42
N ALA A 29 -28.50 -22.96 24.53
CA ALA A 29 -27.53 -22.81 25.61
C ALA A 29 -26.10 -23.11 25.13
N PHE A 30 -25.91 -24.14 24.30
CA PHE A 30 -24.61 -24.49 23.74
C PHE A 30 -24.06 -23.41 22.80
N LEU A 31 -24.89 -22.88 21.89
CA LEU A 31 -24.48 -21.80 20.98
C LEU A 31 -24.09 -20.53 21.76
N SER A 32 -24.89 -20.18 22.77
CA SER A 32 -24.62 -19.08 23.69
C SER A 32 -23.27 -19.28 24.40
N PHE A 33 -23.11 -20.40 25.10
CA PHE A 33 -21.87 -20.73 25.83
C PHE A 33 -20.63 -20.75 24.93
N SER A 34 -20.75 -21.24 23.69
CA SER A 34 -19.66 -21.25 22.71
C SER A 34 -19.24 -19.82 22.35
N SER A 35 -20.19 -18.91 22.12
CA SER A 35 -19.92 -17.50 21.83
C SER A 35 -19.30 -16.78 23.04
N GLN A 36 -19.83 -16.97 24.25
CA GLN A 36 -19.22 -16.37 25.46
C GLN A 36 -17.81 -16.90 25.73
N SER A 37 -17.56 -18.18 25.46
CA SER A 37 -16.24 -18.78 25.60
C SER A 37 -15.23 -18.18 24.61
N ALA A 38 -15.65 -17.95 23.35
CA ALA A 38 -14.84 -17.27 22.35
C ALA A 38 -14.50 -15.83 22.78
N SER A 39 -15.48 -15.07 23.27
CA SER A 39 -15.30 -13.70 23.75
C SER A 39 -14.33 -13.61 24.96
N ALA A 40 -14.43 -14.57 25.89
CA ALA A 40 -13.51 -14.66 27.04
C ALA A 40 -12.07 -15.00 26.61
N ARG A 41 -11.91 -15.91 25.64
CA ARG A 41 -10.60 -16.22 25.04
C ARG A 41 -10.03 -15.03 24.28
N ASP A 42 -10.83 -14.30 23.52
CA ASP A 42 -10.40 -13.08 22.82
C ASP A 42 -9.95 -11.98 23.79
N SER A 43 -10.66 -11.82 24.92
CA SER A 43 -10.25 -10.90 25.98
C SER A 43 -8.87 -11.28 26.55
N THR A 44 -8.61 -12.59 26.68
CA THR A 44 -7.28 -13.11 27.07
C THR A 44 -6.24 -12.80 26.01
N ARG A 45 -6.53 -13.03 24.72
CA ARG A 45 -5.63 -12.71 23.60
C ARG A 45 -5.23 -11.24 23.56
N LEU A 46 -6.20 -10.34 23.74
CA LEU A 46 -5.97 -8.90 23.76
C LEU A 46 -5.10 -8.48 24.95
N SER A 47 -5.35 -9.07 26.12
CA SER A 47 -4.53 -8.87 27.31
C SER A 47 -3.10 -9.33 27.08
N ASP A 48 -2.91 -10.53 26.50
CA ASP A 48 -1.59 -11.10 26.20
C ASP A 48 -0.82 -10.23 25.22
N MET A 49 -1.42 -9.82 24.10
CA MET A 49 -0.79 -8.90 23.14
C MET A 49 -0.41 -7.55 23.77
N SER A 50 -1.25 -7.01 24.66
CA SER A 50 -0.96 -5.77 25.40
C SER A 50 0.20 -5.96 26.36
N ASN A 51 0.28 -7.10 27.05
CA ASN A 51 1.36 -7.40 27.98
C ASN A 51 2.68 -7.61 27.24
N ILE A 52 2.69 -8.36 26.13
CA ILE A 52 3.87 -8.52 25.26
C ILE A 52 4.39 -7.14 24.83
N ALA A 53 3.50 -6.26 24.36
CA ALA A 53 3.85 -4.92 23.93
C ALA A 53 4.44 -4.05 25.04
N LYS A 54 3.88 -4.08 26.25
CA LYS A 54 4.43 -3.35 27.40
C LYS A 54 5.87 -3.75 27.68
N TRP A 55 6.17 -5.05 27.68
CA TRP A 55 7.51 -5.54 27.94
C TRP A 55 8.48 -5.27 26.79
N LEU A 56 8.01 -5.31 25.55
CA LEU A 56 8.78 -4.84 24.40
C LEU A 56 9.15 -3.37 24.57
N SER A 57 8.22 -2.51 25.00
CA SER A 57 8.49 -1.09 25.27
C SER A 57 9.48 -0.90 26.42
N VAL A 58 9.38 -1.69 27.50
CA VAL A 58 10.35 -1.68 28.61
C VAL A 58 11.74 -2.10 28.12
N PHE A 59 11.83 -3.15 27.31
CA PHE A 59 13.08 -3.60 26.74
C PHE A 59 13.69 -2.51 25.84
N ASN A 60 12.91 -1.92 24.95
CA ASN A 60 13.38 -0.84 24.09
C ASN A 60 13.86 0.38 24.88
N ALA A 61 13.20 0.74 25.98
CA ALA A 61 13.66 1.81 26.87
C ALA A 61 15.03 1.53 27.51
N SER A 62 15.40 0.26 27.66
CA SER A 62 16.69 -0.16 28.24
C SER A 62 17.78 -0.46 27.20
N ALA A 63 17.41 -1.06 26.07
CA ALA A 63 18.31 -1.59 25.05
C ALA A 63 18.33 -0.74 23.77
N TRP A 64 17.52 0.32 23.70
CA TRP A 64 17.32 1.21 22.54
C TRP A 64 16.92 0.50 21.24
N THR A 65 16.56 -0.77 21.34
CA THR A 65 16.12 -1.62 20.23
C THR A 65 15.11 -2.64 20.75
N TYR A 66 14.24 -3.11 19.87
CA TYR A 66 13.41 -4.28 20.10
C TYR A 66 14.19 -5.59 19.87
N PRO A 67 13.79 -6.71 20.51
CA PRO A 67 14.43 -8.00 20.28
C PRO A 67 14.26 -8.47 18.84
N LYS A 68 15.29 -9.11 18.28
CA LYS A 68 15.12 -9.87 17.04
C LYS A 68 14.31 -11.15 17.33
N PRO A 69 13.30 -11.50 16.52
CA PRO A 69 12.59 -12.76 16.66
C PRO A 69 13.55 -13.97 16.53
N ASP A 70 13.29 -15.05 17.27
CA ASP A 70 14.01 -16.33 17.12
C ASP A 70 13.82 -16.90 15.70
N ASN A 71 14.81 -17.59 15.13
CA ASN A 71 14.70 -18.24 13.80
C ASN A 71 14.04 -17.39 12.70
N SER A 72 14.19 -16.07 12.77
CA SER A 72 13.41 -15.12 11.96
C SER A 72 13.43 -15.43 10.46
N VAL A 73 12.25 -15.40 9.83
CA VAL A 73 12.17 -15.25 8.38
C VAL A 73 12.67 -13.85 8.04
N THR A 74 13.71 -13.77 7.23
CA THR A 74 14.22 -12.49 6.72
C THR A 74 13.42 -12.07 5.51
N ILE A 75 12.81 -10.89 5.57
CA ILE A 75 12.00 -10.36 4.47
C ILE A 75 12.81 -9.31 3.74
N THR A 76 13.07 -9.56 2.46
CA THR A 76 13.86 -8.70 1.59
C THR A 76 13.01 -8.14 0.46
N ALA A 77 13.33 -6.95 -0.06
CA ALA A 77 12.89 -6.53 -1.39
C ALA A 77 14.13 -6.26 -2.23
N SER A 78 14.19 -6.87 -3.41
CA SER A 78 15.34 -6.75 -4.30
C SER A 78 16.66 -7.05 -3.56
N TRP A 79 16.65 -8.10 -2.73
CA TRP A 79 17.77 -8.57 -1.91
C TRP A 79 18.16 -7.65 -0.73
N VAL A 80 17.47 -6.53 -0.52
CA VAL A 80 17.69 -5.64 0.63
C VAL A 80 16.78 -6.06 1.79
N THR A 81 17.33 -6.30 2.98
CA THR A 81 16.56 -6.68 4.16
C THR A 81 15.74 -5.51 4.70
N ILE A 82 14.43 -5.72 4.83
CA ILE A 82 13.49 -4.70 5.30
C ILE A 82 12.92 -5.06 6.68
N TRP A 83 12.56 -6.33 6.88
CA TRP A 83 11.88 -6.78 8.10
C TRP A 83 12.33 -8.18 8.55
N TYR A 84 12.03 -8.49 9.80
CA TYR A 84 12.13 -9.82 10.37
C TYR A 84 10.77 -10.26 10.91
N GLN A 85 10.36 -11.48 10.58
CA GLN A 85 9.10 -12.08 11.02
C GLN A 85 9.36 -13.42 11.71
N TRP A 86 8.75 -13.63 12.87
CA TRP A 86 8.59 -14.96 13.44
C TRP A 86 7.48 -14.98 14.47
N TYR A 87 7.37 -16.07 15.21
CA TYR A 87 6.60 -16.13 16.44
C TYR A 87 7.27 -15.31 17.56
N ALA A 88 6.44 -14.66 18.40
CA ALA A 88 6.82 -14.09 19.67
C ALA A 88 7.19 -15.22 20.64
N TRP A 89 8.39 -15.77 20.49
CA TRP A 89 8.84 -16.93 21.23
C TRP A 89 9.83 -16.55 22.34
N THR A 90 10.97 -17.23 22.47
CA THR A 90 11.80 -17.14 23.67
C THR A 90 12.58 -15.83 23.72
N SER A 91 13.13 -15.35 22.59
CA SER A 91 13.84 -14.06 22.56
C SER A 91 12.94 -12.88 22.86
N VAL A 92 11.64 -13.01 22.56
CA VAL A 92 10.63 -11.96 22.74
C VAL A 92 9.97 -12.06 24.12
N LEU A 93 9.45 -13.23 24.48
CA LEU A 93 8.74 -13.45 25.75
C LEU A 93 9.69 -13.55 26.95
N GLY A 94 10.93 -14.00 26.72
CA GLY A 94 11.95 -14.16 27.77
C GLY A 94 12.43 -12.83 28.37
N ILE A 95 12.16 -11.70 27.71
CA ILE A 95 12.47 -10.35 28.19
C ILE A 95 11.87 -10.07 29.57
N ALA A 96 10.70 -10.63 29.85
CA ALA A 96 9.99 -10.37 31.09
C ALA A 96 10.31 -11.36 32.22
N LYS A 97 11.18 -12.36 32.00
CA LYS A 97 11.31 -13.56 32.87
C LYS A 97 9.96 -14.25 33.15
N LEU A 98 8.98 -14.03 32.29
CA LEU A 98 7.67 -14.66 32.38
C LEU A 98 7.74 -15.92 31.53
N SER A 99 7.44 -17.06 32.15
CA SER A 99 7.36 -18.37 31.49
C SER A 99 6.42 -18.34 30.29
N ASN A 100 6.53 -19.36 29.44
CA ASN A 100 5.81 -19.65 28.17
C ASN A 100 4.26 -19.57 28.19
N TRP A 101 3.64 -18.64 28.91
CA TRP A 101 2.22 -18.60 29.23
C TRP A 101 1.39 -17.70 28.31
N TRP A 102 2.00 -16.80 27.53
CA TRP A 102 1.28 -15.95 26.57
C TRP A 102 1.22 -16.61 25.21
N LYS A 103 0.26 -17.53 25.11
CA LYS A 103 -0.07 -18.30 23.92
C LYS A 103 -1.56 -18.19 23.67
N ASP A 104 -1.96 -18.35 22.42
CA ASP A 104 -3.38 -18.39 22.08
C ASP A 104 -4.10 -19.46 22.93
N PRO A 105 -5.17 -19.10 23.65
CA PRO A 105 -5.82 -19.98 24.63
C PRO A 105 -6.59 -21.15 24.00
N LEU A 106 -6.80 -21.14 22.68
CA LEU A 106 -7.49 -22.21 21.97
C LEU A 106 -6.52 -23.30 21.48
N ASP A 107 -5.38 -22.92 20.91
CA ASP A 107 -4.46 -23.86 20.25
C ASP A 107 -3.02 -23.85 20.80
N TRP A 108 -2.74 -23.01 21.79
CA TRP A 108 -1.42 -22.85 22.42
C TRP A 108 -0.31 -22.42 21.45
N SER A 109 -0.69 -21.81 20.33
CA SER A 109 0.25 -21.20 19.39
C SER A 109 0.76 -19.85 19.90
N TYR A 110 1.96 -19.47 19.46
CA TYR A 110 2.53 -18.16 19.77
C TYR A 110 1.95 -17.10 18.84
N TYR A 111 1.80 -15.87 19.34
CA TYR A 111 1.49 -14.71 18.52
C TYR A 111 2.59 -14.46 17.48
N THR A 112 2.25 -13.85 16.35
CA THR A 112 3.25 -13.45 15.35
C THR A 112 3.82 -12.09 15.72
N TYR A 113 5.14 -11.97 15.60
CA TYR A 113 5.92 -10.79 15.94
C TYR A 113 6.76 -10.34 14.75
N TYR A 114 6.77 -9.03 14.56
CA TYR A 114 7.46 -8.36 13.47
C TYR A 114 8.33 -7.24 14.00
N THR A 115 9.50 -7.06 13.40
CA THR A 115 10.35 -5.88 13.65
C THR A 115 11.10 -5.48 12.38
N ASP A 116 11.47 -4.22 12.29
CA ASP A 116 12.26 -3.67 11.19
C ASP A 116 13.74 -4.01 11.29
N THR A 117 14.49 -3.80 10.21
CA THR A 117 15.94 -4.07 10.18
C THR A 117 16.69 -3.34 11.30
N ASN A 118 16.26 -2.13 11.65
CA ASN A 118 16.85 -1.33 12.73
C ASN A 118 16.34 -1.72 14.13
N LYS A 119 15.32 -2.58 14.22
CA LYS A 119 14.63 -2.96 15.46
C LYS A 119 14.12 -1.75 16.25
N SER A 120 13.67 -0.73 15.53
CA SER A 120 13.12 0.53 16.06
C SER A 120 11.60 0.52 16.18
N ARG A 121 10.94 -0.40 15.45
CA ARG A 121 9.49 -0.55 15.36
C ARG A 121 9.11 -2.01 15.54
N PHE A 122 7.88 -2.25 15.98
CA PHE A 122 7.34 -3.59 16.06
C PHE A 122 5.84 -3.67 15.80
N GLN A 123 5.42 -4.84 15.36
CA GLN A 123 4.01 -5.16 15.17
C GLN A 123 3.72 -6.56 15.67
N LEU A 124 2.52 -6.74 16.21
CA LEU A 124 2.01 -8.03 16.64
C LEU A 124 0.79 -8.42 15.82
N LEU A 125 0.69 -9.71 15.53
CA LEU A 125 -0.48 -10.34 14.89
C LEU A 125 -1.01 -11.48 15.75
N GLY A 126 -2.32 -11.44 15.97
CA GLY A 126 -3.11 -12.50 16.58
C GLY A 126 -4.38 -12.77 15.77
N PHE A 127 -5.08 -13.84 16.14
CA PHE A 127 -6.32 -14.26 15.49
C PHE A 127 -7.45 -14.32 16.54
N LEU A 128 -8.46 -13.47 16.39
CA LEU A 128 -9.64 -13.45 17.26
C LEU A 128 -10.69 -14.46 16.78
N GLU A 129 -11.52 -14.98 17.67
CA GLU A 129 -12.60 -15.91 17.31
C GLU A 129 -13.94 -15.21 17.05
N ASP A 130 -14.21 -14.11 17.76
CA ASP A 130 -15.47 -13.37 17.66
C ASP A 130 -15.36 -12.21 16.66
N TRP A 131 -16.18 -12.27 15.60
CA TRP A 131 -16.28 -11.24 14.57
C TRP A 131 -16.82 -9.92 15.10
N SER A 132 -17.65 -9.97 16.15
CA SER A 132 -18.26 -8.79 16.75
C SER A 132 -17.33 -8.09 17.76
N ASN A 133 -16.11 -8.59 17.94
CA ASN A 133 -15.17 -8.05 18.89
C ASN A 133 -14.76 -6.62 18.52
N ILE A 134 -15.05 -5.68 19.41
CA ILE A 134 -14.77 -4.26 19.21
C ILE A 134 -13.27 -3.96 18.98
N ALA A 135 -12.35 -4.84 19.40
CA ALA A 135 -10.93 -4.70 19.10
C ALA A 135 -10.61 -4.73 17.60
N LEU A 136 -11.46 -5.37 16.79
CA LEU A 136 -11.46 -5.31 15.32
C LEU A 136 -11.94 -3.95 14.78
N SER A 137 -12.28 -2.99 15.64
CA SER A 137 -12.65 -1.63 15.21
C SER A 137 -11.61 -0.57 15.57
N TYR A 138 -10.64 -0.90 16.42
CA TYR A 138 -9.72 0.07 17.02
C TYR A 138 -8.33 0.09 16.36
N LEU A 139 -8.22 0.83 15.25
CA LEU A 139 -7.03 1.57 14.79
C LEU A 139 -7.49 2.85 14.04
N PRO A 140 -6.78 3.99 14.16
CA PRO A 140 -7.25 5.32 13.75
C PRO A 140 -7.10 5.66 12.26
N LEU A 141 -6.92 4.68 11.36
CA LEU A 141 -6.96 4.93 9.92
C LEU A 141 -7.94 3.94 9.27
N SER A 142 -9.04 4.51 8.80
CA SER A 142 -10.04 3.87 7.94
C SER A 142 -10.25 4.79 6.76
N PRO A 143 -10.00 4.35 5.52
CA PRO A 143 -10.68 4.91 4.36
C PRO A 143 -12.12 4.40 4.42
N ARG A 144 -13.04 5.32 4.67
CA ARG A 144 -14.48 5.09 4.60
C ARG A 144 -14.86 4.43 3.27
N GLY A 145 -15.63 3.36 3.39
CA GLY A 145 -16.55 2.88 2.36
C GLY A 145 -15.89 2.13 1.22
N GLU A 146 -15.81 0.81 1.32
CA GLU A 146 -16.62 -0.12 0.55
C GLU A 146 -16.77 -1.40 1.38
N GLY A 147 -17.90 -2.09 1.28
CA GLY A 147 -18.18 -3.31 2.04
C GLY A 147 -17.15 -4.41 1.77
N TRP A 148 -17.05 -5.39 2.67
CA TRP A 148 -16.17 -6.59 2.61
C TRP A 148 -14.75 -6.46 3.23
N GLY A 149 -14.61 -5.77 4.37
CA GLY A 149 -13.33 -5.49 5.02
C GLY A 149 -12.87 -6.40 6.17
N GLU A 150 -13.42 -7.61 6.34
CA GLU A 150 -12.99 -8.52 7.42
C GLU A 150 -12.08 -9.64 6.91
N VAL A 151 -11.00 -9.91 7.64
CA VAL A 151 -9.95 -10.85 7.28
C VAL A 151 -10.20 -12.21 7.95
N SER A 152 -11.00 -13.07 7.33
CA SER A 152 -11.22 -14.45 7.79
C SER A 152 -10.09 -15.37 7.33
N ALA A 153 -9.45 -16.10 8.25
CA ALA A 153 -8.47 -17.13 7.93
C ALA A 153 -9.16 -18.46 7.52
N ASP A 154 -8.59 -19.17 6.54
CA ASP A 154 -9.20 -20.33 5.86
C ASP A 154 -9.05 -21.69 6.60
N SER A 155 -9.90 -22.61 6.15
CA SER A 155 -10.48 -23.87 6.62
C SER A 155 -9.63 -24.97 7.26
N ILE A 156 -8.30 -24.87 7.37
CA ILE A 156 -7.46 -26.02 7.78
C ILE A 156 -6.71 -25.82 9.10
N SER A 157 -6.52 -24.58 9.60
CA SER A 157 -5.78 -24.38 10.88
C SER A 157 -6.25 -23.18 11.71
N TYR A 158 -6.79 -22.13 11.08
CA TYR A 158 -7.35 -20.95 11.75
C TYR A 158 -8.76 -20.60 11.23
N SER A 159 -9.46 -21.62 10.70
CA SER A 159 -10.81 -21.52 10.16
C SER A 159 -11.72 -20.75 11.13
N TRP A 160 -12.43 -19.73 10.61
CA TRP A 160 -13.37 -18.90 11.38
C TRP A 160 -12.74 -17.91 12.36
N ARG A 161 -11.44 -17.62 12.26
CA ARG A 161 -10.79 -16.58 13.06
C ARG A 161 -10.49 -15.31 12.24
N TYR A 162 -10.47 -14.19 12.94
CA TYR A 162 -10.33 -12.84 12.40
C TYR A 162 -8.95 -12.28 12.72
N VAL A 163 -8.25 -11.81 11.69
CA VAL A 163 -6.90 -11.25 11.86
C VAL A 163 -6.95 -9.94 12.64
N LEU A 164 -6.10 -9.82 13.67
CA LEU A 164 -5.87 -8.60 14.41
C LEU A 164 -4.39 -8.24 14.40
N THR A 165 -4.05 -7.05 13.90
CA THR A 165 -2.73 -6.44 14.09
C THR A 165 -2.80 -5.26 15.07
N LYS A 166 -1.71 -5.03 15.82
CA LYS A 166 -1.57 -3.90 16.76
C LYS A 166 -0.17 -3.30 16.69
N TRP A 167 -0.07 -2.03 17.10
CA TRP A 167 1.13 -1.19 17.21
C TRP A 167 1.58 -0.60 15.87
N ASP A 168 2.86 -0.73 15.48
CA ASP A 168 3.35 -0.13 14.24
C ASP A 168 2.73 -0.83 13.02
N MET A 169 2.58 -0.09 11.92
CA MET A 169 2.17 -0.66 10.63
C MET A 169 3.39 -1.22 9.90
N LEU A 170 3.86 -2.37 10.37
CA LEU A 170 4.74 -3.22 9.59
C LEU A 170 3.83 -4.10 8.69
N TRP A 171 4.36 -4.72 7.64
CA TRP A 171 3.50 -5.48 6.71
C TRP A 171 3.61 -6.96 7.00
N ILE A 172 2.76 -7.44 7.89
CA ILE A 172 2.78 -8.84 8.28
C ILE A 172 2.38 -9.70 7.09
N LEU A 173 3.32 -10.53 6.64
CA LEU A 173 3.13 -11.41 5.50
C LEU A 173 2.45 -12.68 5.95
N LEU A 174 1.33 -12.95 5.30
CA LEU A 174 0.58 -14.19 5.38
C LEU A 174 0.58 -14.83 3.99
N LYS A 175 0.37 -16.13 3.93
CA LYS A 175 0.18 -16.84 2.67
C LYS A 175 -1.23 -16.57 2.12
N THR A 176 -1.33 -16.25 0.83
CA THR A 176 -2.62 -16.09 0.15
C THR A 176 -3.42 -17.40 0.20
N GLY A 177 -4.75 -17.29 0.37
CA GLY A 177 -5.65 -18.43 0.55
C GLY A 177 -5.71 -18.88 2.01
N THR A 178 -4.61 -19.43 2.54
CA THR A 178 -4.62 -20.02 3.91
C THR A 178 -4.57 -19.00 5.04
N MET A 179 -4.07 -17.79 4.77
CA MET A 179 -3.81 -16.73 5.77
C MET A 179 -2.88 -17.15 6.91
N LEU A 180 -2.10 -18.21 6.71
CA LEU A 180 -1.07 -18.63 7.64
C LEU A 180 0.09 -17.64 7.63
N PRO A 181 0.63 -17.25 8.79
CA PRO A 181 1.88 -16.51 8.85
C PRO A 181 2.98 -17.26 8.11
N ILE A 182 3.79 -16.56 7.31
CA ILE A 182 4.79 -17.22 6.44
C ILE A 182 5.78 -18.11 7.21
N GLN A 183 6.03 -17.81 8.49
CA GLN A 183 6.90 -18.64 9.33
C GLN A 183 6.36 -20.04 9.64
N ALA A 184 5.05 -20.30 9.42
CA ALA A 184 4.44 -21.60 9.72
C ALA A 184 5.08 -22.77 8.93
N ASN A 185 5.71 -22.49 7.79
CA ASN A 185 6.35 -23.49 6.94
C ASN A 185 7.88 -23.53 7.07
N SER A 186 8.45 -22.98 8.15
CA SER A 186 9.90 -23.02 8.43
C SER A 186 10.79 -22.36 7.37
N TRP A 187 10.32 -21.28 6.75
CA TRP A 187 11.12 -20.46 5.84
C TRP A 187 12.26 -19.76 6.58
N THR A 188 13.38 -19.54 5.90
CA THR A 188 14.50 -18.74 6.43
C THR A 188 14.55 -17.34 5.83
N TRP A 189 14.04 -17.17 4.61
CA TRP A 189 13.97 -15.89 3.92
C TRP A 189 12.82 -15.87 2.90
N VAL A 190 12.32 -14.66 2.60
CA VAL A 190 11.38 -14.37 1.52
C VAL A 190 11.79 -13.06 0.87
N ASP A 191 12.01 -13.08 -0.45
CA ASP A 191 12.18 -11.86 -1.22
C ASP A 191 10.86 -11.46 -1.89
N ILE A 192 10.33 -10.32 -1.48
CA ILE A 192 9.01 -9.84 -1.87
C ILE A 192 9.01 -9.16 -3.24
N ALA A 193 10.18 -8.79 -3.78
CA ALA A 193 10.29 -8.22 -5.12
C ALA A 193 10.30 -9.31 -6.21
N THR A 194 10.74 -10.52 -5.85
CA THR A 194 10.86 -11.66 -6.75
C THR A 194 9.80 -12.75 -6.53
N ALA A 195 9.02 -12.68 -5.45
CA ALA A 195 7.85 -13.54 -5.22
C ALA A 195 6.81 -13.36 -6.34
N SER A 196 6.21 -14.45 -6.84
CA SER A 196 5.17 -14.38 -7.88
C SER A 196 3.86 -13.79 -7.34
N GLY A 197 3.13 -13.05 -8.18
CA GLY A 197 1.98 -12.13 -7.92
C GLY A 197 0.79 -12.58 -7.07
N SER A 198 0.83 -13.75 -6.44
CA SER A 198 -0.30 -14.32 -5.68
C SER A 198 0.11 -15.17 -4.49
N GLN A 199 1.40 -15.23 -4.12
CA GLN A 199 1.87 -16.11 -3.04
C GLN A 199 1.57 -15.59 -1.64
N TYR A 200 1.63 -14.26 -1.46
CA TYR A 200 1.55 -13.61 -0.16
C TYR A 200 0.52 -12.49 -0.13
N ILE A 201 -0.02 -12.24 1.05
CA ILE A 201 -0.87 -11.10 1.38
C ILE A 201 -0.27 -10.40 2.58
N SER A 202 -0.20 -9.08 2.54
CA SER A 202 0.26 -8.28 3.67
C SER A 202 -0.92 -7.69 4.42
N ILE A 203 -0.85 -7.75 5.74
CA ILE A 203 -1.84 -7.16 6.63
C ILE A 203 -1.22 -5.96 7.34
N LEU A 204 -1.79 -4.78 7.10
CA LEU A 204 -1.34 -3.53 7.73
C LEU A 204 -2.16 -3.24 8.96
N SER A 205 -3.48 -3.37 8.80
CA SER A 205 -4.46 -3.29 9.87
C SER A 205 -5.46 -4.42 9.71
N ASN A 206 -6.28 -4.62 10.73
CA ASN A 206 -7.34 -5.62 10.70
C ASN A 206 -8.46 -5.31 9.66
N LYS A 207 -8.41 -4.14 9.01
CA LYS A 207 -9.33 -3.69 7.96
C LYS A 207 -8.64 -3.46 6.60
N GLU A 208 -7.32 -3.29 6.60
CA GLU A 208 -6.54 -3.03 5.39
C GLU A 208 -5.64 -4.22 5.10
N LYS A 209 -6.02 -4.95 4.05
CA LYS A 209 -5.18 -5.96 3.42
C LYS A 209 -4.60 -5.33 2.17
N LEU A 210 -3.30 -5.50 1.97
CA LEU A 210 -2.74 -5.39 0.63
C LEU A 210 -2.47 -6.81 0.16
N ASN A 211 -3.28 -7.28 -0.79
CA ASN A 211 -2.84 -8.36 -1.67
C ASN A 211 -1.49 -7.92 -2.19
N TRP A 212 -0.48 -8.78 -2.06
CA TRP A 212 0.86 -8.44 -2.49
C TRP A 212 0.84 -8.34 -4.01
N PHE A 213 0.42 -7.18 -4.52
CA PHE A 213 0.90 -6.67 -5.78
C PHE A 213 2.38 -6.52 -5.55
N VAL A 214 3.09 -7.57 -5.93
CA VAL A 214 4.42 -7.43 -6.47
C VAL A 214 4.39 -6.12 -7.25
N ILE A 215 5.25 -5.19 -6.86
CA ILE A 215 5.50 -3.94 -7.57
C ILE A 215 6.02 -4.23 -9.00
N SER A 216 6.07 -5.50 -9.41
CA SER A 216 6.21 -5.99 -10.77
C SER A 216 4.99 -6.83 -11.24
N ASN A 217 4.44 -6.38 -12.38
CA ASN A 217 3.87 -7.18 -13.47
C ASN A 217 2.44 -7.75 -13.43
N ASP A 218 1.75 -7.88 -12.29
CA ASP A 218 0.39 -8.47 -12.27
C ASP A 218 -0.74 -7.54 -11.77
N ASP A 219 -0.48 -6.25 -11.52
CA ASP A 219 -1.56 -5.29 -11.28
C ASP A 219 -2.24 -4.90 -12.59
N PRO A 220 -3.45 -5.40 -12.92
CA PRO A 220 -4.12 -5.01 -14.16
C PRO A 220 -4.42 -3.51 -14.18
N SER A 221 -4.49 -2.88 -13.01
CA SER A 221 -4.71 -1.46 -12.85
C SER A 221 -3.43 -0.63 -13.02
N LEU A 222 -2.24 -1.21 -12.88
CA LEU A 222 -0.99 -0.55 -13.25
C LEU A 222 -0.99 -0.43 -14.76
N VAL A 223 -1.19 0.79 -15.21
CA VAL A 223 -1.30 1.10 -16.64
C VAL A 223 0.08 1.30 -17.20
N TRP A 224 0.93 2.07 -16.52
CA TRP A 224 2.27 2.36 -16.99
C TRP A 224 3.30 2.29 -15.87
N TYR A 225 4.48 1.75 -16.18
CA TYR A 225 5.59 1.67 -15.25
C TYR A 225 6.92 1.78 -15.96
N TRP A 226 7.68 2.81 -15.58
CA TRP A 226 9.04 3.04 -16.04
C TRP A 226 9.97 3.09 -14.84
N ASP A 227 10.80 2.07 -14.72
CA ASP A 227 11.76 1.90 -13.63
C ASP A 227 13.02 2.76 -13.80
N MET A 228 13.25 3.29 -15.01
CA MET A 228 14.51 3.93 -15.41
C MET A 228 15.73 3.00 -15.32
N GLU A 229 15.58 1.70 -15.08
CA GLU A 229 16.69 0.75 -15.06
C GLU A 229 16.85 0.03 -16.39
N THR A 230 15.71 -0.31 -17.01
CA THR A 230 15.58 -1.12 -18.23
C THR A 230 15.81 -0.34 -19.53
N MET A 231 16.57 0.75 -19.42
CA MET A 231 16.81 1.71 -20.49
C MET A 231 17.82 1.20 -21.52
N SER A 232 17.55 1.51 -22.79
CA SER A 232 18.47 1.30 -23.93
C SER A 232 18.76 2.63 -24.64
N TRP A 233 19.47 2.59 -25.77
CA TRP A 233 20.00 3.78 -26.47
C TRP A 233 18.95 4.88 -26.74
N ASN A 234 17.72 4.52 -27.09
CA ASN A 234 16.65 5.44 -27.48
C ASN A 234 15.27 5.08 -26.90
N LEU A 235 15.22 4.09 -25.99
CA LEU A 235 14.00 3.46 -25.52
C LEU A 235 14.05 3.28 -24.00
N ILE A 236 13.00 3.73 -23.32
CA ILE A 236 12.73 3.43 -21.91
C ILE A 236 11.54 2.47 -21.89
N LYS A 237 11.77 1.26 -21.38
CA LYS A 237 10.78 0.19 -21.49
C LYS A 237 9.65 0.39 -20.48
N ASP A 238 8.42 0.21 -20.95
CA ASP A 238 7.24 0.05 -20.11
C ASP A 238 7.19 -1.39 -19.59
N LEU A 239 7.31 -1.54 -18.28
CA LEU A 239 7.32 -2.85 -17.62
C LEU A 239 5.94 -3.42 -17.37
N THR A 240 4.87 -2.72 -17.77
CA THR A 240 3.50 -3.25 -17.66
C THR A 240 3.12 -4.18 -18.81
N TRP A 241 4.00 -4.39 -19.79
CA TRP A 241 3.75 -5.19 -20.99
C TRP A 241 2.60 -4.68 -21.86
N LYS A 242 2.18 -3.43 -21.66
CA LYS A 242 1.14 -2.75 -22.45
C LYS A 242 1.72 -1.96 -23.63
N TRP A 243 3.01 -2.14 -23.92
CA TRP A 243 3.72 -1.58 -25.09
C TRP A 243 3.72 -0.05 -25.13
N ASN A 244 3.77 0.61 -23.97
CA ASN A 244 3.86 2.07 -23.85
C ASN A 244 5.31 2.52 -23.64
N ASP A 245 6.25 1.85 -24.29
CA ASP A 245 7.66 2.21 -24.21
C ASP A 245 7.85 3.68 -24.65
N TRP A 246 8.73 4.39 -23.98
CA TRP A 246 9.05 5.76 -24.36
C TRP A 246 10.19 5.81 -25.34
N ILE A 247 10.10 6.79 -26.23
CA ILE A 247 11.11 7.08 -27.22
C ILE A 247 11.54 8.54 -27.06
N CYS A 248 12.85 8.77 -26.93
CA CYS A 248 13.38 10.12 -26.98
C CYS A 248 13.35 10.64 -28.42
N MET A 249 12.78 11.82 -28.61
CA MET A 249 12.61 12.44 -29.91
C MET A 249 13.16 13.87 -29.88
N ASP A 250 13.79 14.28 -30.96
CA ASP A 250 13.92 15.69 -31.33
C ASP A 250 13.01 15.92 -32.53
N TRP A 251 11.95 16.70 -32.31
CA TRP A 251 10.87 16.94 -33.25
C TRP A 251 10.26 15.65 -33.84
N SER A 252 10.74 15.21 -35.00
CA SER A 252 10.28 14.02 -35.73
C SER A 252 11.36 12.94 -35.87
N THR A 253 12.52 13.13 -35.24
CA THR A 253 13.68 12.24 -35.32
C THR A 253 13.95 11.60 -33.97
N GLN A 254 14.15 10.28 -33.96
CA GLN A 254 14.50 9.56 -32.74
C GLN A 254 15.94 9.88 -32.36
N VAL A 255 16.14 10.30 -31.11
CA VAL A 255 17.46 10.66 -30.57
C VAL A 255 17.89 9.69 -29.49
N ALA A 256 19.19 9.68 -29.22
CA ALA A 256 19.74 8.91 -28.12
C ALA A 256 19.32 9.55 -26.80
N CYS A 257 18.72 8.77 -25.91
CA CYS A 257 18.34 9.25 -24.59
C CYS A 257 19.54 9.45 -23.64
N ASN A 258 20.78 9.14 -24.07
CA ASN A 258 21.95 9.00 -23.21
C ASN A 258 23.20 9.79 -23.63
N THR A 259 23.11 10.67 -24.63
CA THR A 259 24.28 11.44 -25.10
C THR A 259 24.51 12.68 -24.24
N ALA A 260 25.72 12.84 -23.70
CA ALA A 260 26.11 13.92 -22.77
C ALA A 260 25.97 15.36 -23.32
N LEU A 261 25.50 15.54 -24.56
CA LEU A 261 25.34 16.81 -25.26
C LEU A 261 23.87 17.09 -25.67
N GLN A 262 22.92 16.21 -25.31
CA GLN A 262 21.49 16.37 -25.62
C GLN A 262 20.64 15.84 -24.45
N TRP A 263 19.47 16.46 -24.23
CA TRP A 263 18.51 16.10 -23.18
C TRP A 263 17.38 15.18 -23.70
N PRO A 264 16.77 14.31 -22.85
CA PRO A 264 17.12 14.02 -21.45
C PRO A 264 18.47 13.31 -21.30
N GLN A 265 19.06 13.40 -20.10
CA GLN A 265 20.26 12.65 -19.73
C GLN A 265 19.93 11.58 -18.69
N PHE A 266 20.81 10.61 -18.49
CA PHE A 266 20.65 9.60 -17.43
C PHE A 266 21.82 9.60 -16.46
N THR A 267 21.54 9.26 -15.20
CA THR A 267 22.60 8.88 -14.27
C THR A 267 23.11 7.48 -14.61
N SER A 268 24.43 7.28 -14.58
CA SER A 268 25.03 5.94 -14.67
C SER A 268 24.84 5.13 -13.38
N TRP A 269 24.70 5.83 -12.26
CA TRP A 269 24.43 5.38 -10.89
C TRP A 269 24.05 6.63 -10.07
N ASN A 270 23.36 6.51 -8.92
CA ASN A 270 22.82 7.60 -8.07
C ASN A 270 21.40 8.10 -8.42
N GLY A 271 20.59 7.27 -9.07
CA GLY A 271 19.13 7.35 -9.02
C GLY A 271 18.58 7.12 -7.62
N LYS A 272 17.26 7.07 -7.50
CA LYS A 272 16.62 6.63 -6.26
C LYS A 272 16.80 5.12 -6.08
N THR A 273 16.60 4.35 -7.15
CA THR A 273 16.72 2.88 -7.17
C THR A 273 17.70 2.37 -8.23
N GLY A 274 18.77 3.13 -8.50
CA GLY A 274 19.83 2.71 -9.43
C GLY A 274 20.23 3.84 -10.37
N LYS A 275 19.68 3.83 -11.58
CA LYS A 275 19.72 4.91 -12.56
C LYS A 275 18.52 5.84 -12.37
N ALA A 276 18.54 7.00 -13.02
CA ALA A 276 17.44 7.95 -13.04
C ALA A 276 17.55 8.85 -14.26
N MET A 277 16.43 9.47 -14.64
CA MET A 277 16.36 10.39 -15.77
C MET A 277 16.51 11.84 -15.31
N ILE A 278 17.35 12.61 -15.99
CA ILE A 278 17.73 13.99 -15.67
C ILE A 278 17.23 14.91 -16.79
N PHE A 279 16.67 16.03 -16.39
CA PHE A 279 16.28 17.19 -17.21
C PHE A 279 17.01 18.44 -16.71
N ASP A 280 17.55 19.33 -17.55
CA ASP A 280 18.23 20.58 -17.14
C ASP A 280 17.34 21.79 -17.22
N GLY A 281 16.24 21.69 -17.96
CA GLY A 281 15.36 22.81 -18.23
C GLY A 281 16.03 23.95 -18.99
N ILE A 282 17.09 23.67 -19.77
CA ILE A 282 17.65 24.60 -20.75
C ILE A 282 17.25 24.08 -22.15
N PRO A 283 16.62 24.91 -22.99
CA PRO A 283 16.40 24.54 -24.38
C PRO A 283 17.74 24.47 -25.11
N ASP A 284 18.05 23.33 -25.73
CA ASP A 284 19.25 23.21 -26.54
C ASP A 284 18.96 23.90 -27.89
N ASN A 285 19.80 24.89 -28.23
CA ASN A 285 19.56 25.80 -29.34
C ASN A 285 19.11 25.08 -30.64
N THR A 286 17.96 25.55 -31.17
CA THR A 286 17.42 25.42 -32.55
C THR A 286 16.30 24.43 -32.86
N SER A 287 15.88 23.57 -31.93
CA SER A 287 14.80 22.61 -32.20
C SER A 287 13.80 22.51 -31.05
N TRP A 288 12.67 21.87 -31.32
CA TRP A 288 11.59 21.65 -30.38
C TRP A 288 11.86 20.37 -29.59
N ASP A 289 12.33 20.52 -28.35
CA ASP A 289 12.75 19.37 -27.53
C ASP A 289 11.59 18.81 -26.68
N TRP A 290 11.31 17.50 -26.80
CA TRP A 290 10.21 16.82 -26.09
C TRP A 290 10.35 15.30 -26.07
N ILE A 291 9.94 14.66 -24.96
CA ILE A 291 9.83 13.20 -24.87
C ILE A 291 8.35 12.83 -24.92
N TRP A 292 7.99 11.90 -25.80
CA TRP A 292 6.63 11.40 -25.89
C TRP A 292 6.57 9.88 -25.75
N ALA A 293 5.47 9.41 -25.18
CA ALA A 293 5.11 8.01 -25.16
C ALA A 293 4.10 7.77 -26.30
N TRP A 294 4.33 6.76 -27.15
CA TRP A 294 3.31 6.37 -28.12
C TRP A 294 2.17 5.65 -27.37
N ASP A 295 1.14 6.41 -27.01
CA ASP A 295 -0.10 5.87 -26.45
C ASP A 295 -0.97 5.32 -27.59
N ASN A 296 -0.81 4.03 -27.91
CA ASN A 296 -1.61 3.39 -28.95
C ASN A 296 -3.05 3.09 -28.50
N ASN A 297 -3.41 3.29 -27.22
CA ASN A 297 -4.75 3.01 -26.69
C ASN A 297 -4.98 3.71 -25.34
N THR A 298 -5.31 5.00 -25.31
CA THR A 298 -6.19 5.69 -24.34
C THR A 298 -6.39 5.09 -22.92
N TRP A 299 -5.36 5.05 -22.04
CA TRP A 299 -5.58 4.70 -20.61
C TRP A 299 -5.32 5.81 -19.60
N THR A 300 -4.61 6.89 -19.96
CA THR A 300 -4.49 8.07 -19.08
C THR A 300 -5.54 9.11 -19.47
N LEU A 301 -6.75 8.88 -18.98
CA LEU A 301 -7.92 9.70 -19.28
C LEU A 301 -8.38 10.38 -17.99
N LEU A 302 -8.50 11.71 -17.98
CA LEU A 302 -9.08 12.43 -16.84
C LEU A 302 -10.61 12.38 -16.81
N ASP A 303 -11.26 11.69 -17.72
CA ASP A 303 -12.66 11.26 -17.53
C ASP A 303 -12.75 10.00 -16.63
N LYS A 304 -11.63 9.55 -16.06
CA LYS A 304 -11.54 8.37 -15.19
C LYS A 304 -10.65 8.60 -13.97
N THR A 305 -10.76 7.69 -13.01
CA THR A 305 -9.89 7.64 -11.84
C THR A 305 -8.45 7.35 -12.26
N VAL A 306 -7.49 8.07 -11.68
CA VAL A 306 -6.06 7.90 -11.98
C VAL A 306 -5.21 8.18 -10.75
N SER A 307 -4.19 7.35 -10.52
CA SER A 307 -3.13 7.63 -9.53
C SER A 307 -1.77 7.67 -10.22
N ILE A 308 -1.01 8.73 -9.97
CA ILE A 308 0.32 8.97 -10.54
C ILE A 308 1.33 9.01 -9.39
N ALA A 309 2.37 8.20 -9.47
CA ALA A 309 3.42 8.10 -8.46
C ALA A 309 4.81 8.16 -9.12
N PHE A 310 5.74 8.92 -8.55
CA PHE A 310 7.12 8.98 -9.03
C PHE A 310 8.04 9.62 -7.99
N TRP A 311 9.32 9.26 -8.04
CA TRP A 311 10.37 9.95 -7.29
C TRP A 311 10.87 11.14 -8.09
N PHE A 312 11.17 12.22 -7.38
CA PHE A 312 11.70 13.43 -7.98
C PHE A 312 12.70 14.14 -7.05
N LYS A 313 13.58 14.91 -7.66
CA LYS A 313 14.40 15.95 -7.02
C LYS A 313 14.70 17.04 -8.03
N ALA A 314 14.80 18.31 -7.62
CA ALA A 314 15.35 19.33 -8.50
C ALA A 314 16.88 19.21 -8.52
N ASN A 315 17.50 19.38 -9.70
CA ASN A 315 18.97 19.48 -9.75
C ASN A 315 19.41 20.88 -9.34
N GLN A 316 18.66 21.89 -9.79
CA GLN A 316 18.77 23.27 -9.38
C GLN A 316 17.44 23.98 -9.65
N TRP A 317 16.97 24.82 -8.72
CA TRP A 317 15.81 25.67 -8.99
C TRP A 317 16.20 26.80 -9.94
N ILE A 318 15.63 26.82 -11.14
CA ILE A 318 15.90 27.82 -12.19
C ILE A 318 14.70 28.75 -12.48
N GLY A 319 13.68 28.72 -11.62
CA GLY A 319 12.45 29.49 -11.74
C GLY A 319 11.44 28.92 -12.74
N GLY A 320 10.20 29.40 -12.69
CA GLY A 320 9.14 28.99 -13.63
C GLY A 320 8.26 27.84 -13.17
N LEU A 321 7.38 27.38 -14.07
CA LEU A 321 6.50 26.23 -13.88
C LEU A 321 7.18 24.96 -14.40
N SER A 322 7.09 23.88 -13.62
CA SER A 322 7.72 22.59 -13.93
C SER A 322 6.63 21.53 -14.11
N TYR A 323 6.59 20.90 -15.29
CA TYR A 323 5.58 19.90 -15.65
C TYR A 323 6.24 18.57 -16.01
N PRO A 324 6.45 17.66 -15.03
CA PRO A 324 7.02 16.34 -15.30
C PRO A 324 6.13 15.52 -16.24
N LEU A 325 4.82 15.71 -16.17
CA LEU A 325 3.83 14.95 -16.92
C LEU A 325 2.78 15.89 -17.50
N ARG A 326 2.49 15.80 -18.80
CA ARG A 326 1.54 16.67 -19.48
C ARG A 326 0.89 16.00 -20.68
N LYS A 327 -0.43 16.17 -20.83
CA LYS A 327 -1.18 15.89 -22.06
C LYS A 327 -1.69 17.23 -22.59
N TRP A 328 -1.29 17.62 -23.80
CA TRP A 328 -1.66 18.91 -24.37
C TRP A 328 -1.66 18.90 -25.88
N PHE A 329 -2.67 19.49 -26.51
CA PHE A 329 -2.67 19.80 -27.94
C PHE A 329 -3.53 21.03 -28.20
N TRP A 330 -3.24 21.73 -29.30
CA TRP A 330 -3.92 22.97 -29.64
C TRP A 330 -5.44 22.76 -29.74
N TYR A 331 -6.20 23.64 -29.09
CA TYR A 331 -7.67 23.66 -29.07
C TYR A 331 -8.35 22.48 -28.34
N ASP A 332 -7.58 21.63 -27.66
CA ASP A 332 -8.11 20.46 -26.94
C ASP A 332 -7.93 20.56 -25.42
N GLU A 333 -8.65 19.70 -24.70
CA GLU A 333 -8.57 19.56 -23.24
C GLU A 333 -7.24 19.00 -22.78
N SER A 334 -6.58 19.73 -21.91
CA SER A 334 -5.21 19.47 -21.52
C SER A 334 -5.09 19.32 -20.01
N TYR A 335 -4.11 18.54 -19.57
CA TYR A 335 -3.77 18.44 -18.16
C TYR A 335 -2.29 18.27 -17.93
N TRP A 336 -1.84 18.64 -16.74
CA TRP A 336 -0.45 18.45 -16.34
C TRP A 336 -0.32 18.33 -14.84
N VAL A 337 0.68 17.53 -14.45
CA VAL A 337 1.19 17.56 -13.08
C VAL A 337 2.04 18.82 -12.95
N ARG A 338 1.69 19.69 -12.01
CA ARG A 338 2.47 20.87 -11.65
C ARG A 338 3.39 20.51 -10.51
N ILE A 339 4.66 20.89 -10.63
CA ILE A 339 5.57 21.05 -9.51
C ILE A 339 6.21 22.44 -9.60
N THR A 340 6.41 23.11 -8.48
CA THR A 340 7.15 24.36 -8.37
C THR A 340 7.95 24.36 -7.06
N GLN A 341 8.62 25.47 -6.74
CA GLN A 341 9.36 25.65 -5.48
C GLN A 341 8.53 25.36 -4.21
N ASN A 342 7.22 25.60 -4.27
CA ASN A 342 6.32 25.47 -3.12
C ASN A 342 4.93 24.92 -3.48
N GLN A 343 4.69 24.49 -4.72
CA GLN A 343 3.39 23.94 -5.13
C GLN A 343 3.56 22.59 -5.80
N ILE A 344 2.64 21.68 -5.50
CA ILE A 344 2.44 20.45 -6.27
C ILE A 344 0.95 20.30 -6.55
N GLY A 345 0.59 19.83 -7.74
CA GLY A 345 -0.81 19.73 -8.12
C GLY A 345 -1.08 19.01 -9.42
N LEU A 346 -2.37 18.84 -9.70
CA LEU A 346 -2.91 18.42 -10.99
C LEU A 346 -3.74 19.57 -11.55
N ASP A 347 -3.26 20.17 -12.63
CA ASP A 347 -3.95 21.25 -13.31
C ASP A 347 -4.62 20.74 -14.58
N TYR A 348 -5.69 21.42 -14.99
CA TYR A 348 -6.40 21.15 -16.22
C TYR A 348 -6.84 22.43 -16.89
N TYR A 349 -6.91 22.35 -18.21
CA TYR A 349 -7.27 23.46 -19.07
C TYR A 349 -8.22 22.96 -20.16
N ASN A 350 -9.36 23.62 -20.31
CA ASN A 350 -10.27 23.43 -21.44
C ASN A 350 -10.38 24.78 -22.14
N TRP A 351 -10.34 24.80 -23.47
CA TRP A 351 -10.50 26.02 -24.26
C TRP A 351 -11.81 26.78 -23.95
N SER A 352 -12.87 26.05 -23.61
CA SER A 352 -14.22 26.60 -23.34
C SER A 352 -14.47 26.92 -21.86
N SER A 353 -13.51 26.68 -20.97
CA SER A 353 -13.66 26.83 -19.50
C SER A 353 -12.46 27.59 -18.92
N PRO A 354 -12.59 28.28 -17.76
CA PRO A 354 -11.43 28.82 -17.06
C PRO A 354 -10.35 27.75 -16.78
N PHE A 355 -9.12 28.21 -16.63
CA PHE A 355 -8.02 27.38 -16.14
C PHE A 355 -8.29 26.93 -14.71
N ILE A 356 -8.21 25.63 -14.43
CA ILE A 356 -8.48 25.12 -13.08
C ILE A 356 -7.27 24.35 -12.56
N SER A 357 -6.94 24.63 -11.31
CA SER A 357 -5.69 24.24 -10.68
C SER A 357 -5.97 23.55 -9.35
N HIS A 358 -5.79 22.23 -9.29
CA HIS A 358 -5.85 21.47 -8.04
C HIS A 358 -4.44 21.33 -7.48
N LYS A 359 -4.00 22.36 -6.76
CA LYS A 359 -2.65 22.44 -6.19
C LYS A 359 -2.67 22.66 -4.69
N VAL A 360 -1.64 22.16 -4.04
CA VAL A 360 -1.36 22.37 -2.63
C VAL A 360 -0.09 23.20 -2.52
N THR A 361 -0.10 24.19 -1.63
CA THR A 361 1.13 24.88 -1.25
C THR A 361 1.78 24.11 -0.12
N TYR A 362 3.03 23.72 -0.30
CA TYR A 362 3.82 22.95 0.65
C TYR A 362 5.07 23.71 1.07
N THR A 363 5.78 23.22 2.08
CA THR A 363 6.95 23.89 2.64
C THR A 363 7.99 24.16 1.54
N PRO A 364 8.47 25.40 1.40
CA PRO A 364 9.52 25.71 0.44
C PRO A 364 10.73 24.80 0.65
N GLY A 365 11.22 24.18 -0.42
CA GLY A 365 12.38 23.29 -0.36
C GLY A 365 12.06 21.80 -0.45
N PHE A 366 10.79 21.39 -0.58
CA PHE A 366 10.40 19.98 -0.78
C PHE A 366 10.85 19.36 -2.12
N TYR A 367 11.55 20.13 -2.94
CA TYR A 367 12.20 19.70 -4.16
C TYR A 367 13.70 19.40 -3.95
N ILE A 368 14.23 19.65 -2.74
CA ILE A 368 15.65 19.45 -2.41
C ILE A 368 15.84 18.02 -1.91
N GLY A 369 16.62 17.24 -2.64
CA GLY A 369 16.79 15.82 -2.35
C GLY A 369 15.62 15.00 -2.88
N TRP A 370 15.72 13.68 -2.71
CA TRP A 370 14.73 12.75 -3.24
C TRP A 370 13.45 12.75 -2.42
N HIS A 371 12.35 13.07 -3.09
CA HIS A 371 11.01 12.98 -2.54
C HIS A 371 10.12 12.14 -3.44
N HIS A 372 9.14 11.50 -2.83
CA HIS A 372 8.16 10.72 -3.56
C HIS A 372 6.83 11.49 -3.66
N ALA A 373 6.39 11.80 -4.87
CA ALA A 373 5.09 12.40 -5.11
C ALA A 373 4.06 11.34 -5.45
N THR A 374 2.86 11.43 -4.87
CA THR A 374 1.70 10.71 -5.36
C THR A 374 0.49 11.62 -5.49
N ILE A 375 -0.13 11.60 -6.66
CA ILE A 375 -1.34 12.35 -6.97
C ILE A 375 -2.43 11.35 -7.28
N VAL A 376 -3.47 11.31 -6.45
CA VAL A 376 -4.59 10.38 -6.55
C VAL A 376 -5.85 11.16 -6.92
N ARG A 377 -6.30 11.02 -8.15
CA ARG A 377 -7.58 11.56 -8.61
C ARG A 377 -8.64 10.48 -8.56
N ASN A 378 -9.66 10.69 -7.74
CA ASN A 378 -10.85 9.86 -7.68
C ASN A 378 -11.96 10.54 -8.51
N TYR A 379 -12.33 9.92 -9.63
CA TYR A 379 -13.34 10.45 -10.54
C TYR A 379 -14.74 10.42 -9.94
N ASP A 380 -15.10 9.31 -9.30
CA ASP A 380 -16.44 9.06 -8.77
C ASP A 380 -16.74 9.97 -7.57
N ASN A 381 -15.76 10.19 -6.69
CA ASN A 381 -15.88 11.05 -5.52
C ASN A 381 -15.50 12.51 -5.79
N ARG A 382 -15.02 12.82 -7.01
CA ARG A 382 -14.54 14.13 -7.43
C ARG A 382 -13.50 14.76 -6.49
N THR A 383 -12.48 13.96 -6.15
CA THR A 383 -11.39 14.41 -5.29
C THR A 383 -10.01 14.24 -5.94
N VAL A 384 -9.08 15.10 -5.56
CA VAL A 384 -7.65 14.97 -5.84
C VAL A 384 -6.91 15.01 -4.51
N ASN A 385 -6.24 13.91 -4.17
CA ASN A 385 -5.44 13.79 -2.96
C ASN A 385 -3.96 13.80 -3.36
N ILE A 386 -3.15 14.59 -2.66
CA ILE A 386 -1.73 14.73 -2.97
C ILE A 386 -0.90 14.31 -1.77
N TYR A 387 0.09 13.47 -2.01
CA TYR A 387 1.01 12.93 -1.02
C TYR A 387 2.45 13.31 -1.39
N ILE A 388 3.24 13.70 -0.39
CA ILE A 388 4.70 13.83 -0.48
C ILE A 388 5.31 12.94 0.59
N ASP A 389 6.22 12.06 0.20
CA ASP A 389 6.84 11.06 1.07
C ASP A 389 5.76 10.37 1.92
N TRP A 390 4.78 9.72 1.27
CA TRP A 390 3.62 9.04 1.86
C TRP A 390 2.68 9.87 2.76
N ILE A 391 3.05 11.09 3.14
CA ILE A 391 2.25 11.98 3.97
C ILE A 391 1.22 12.67 3.09
N SER A 392 -0.06 12.47 3.40
CA SER A 392 -1.15 13.19 2.75
C SER A 392 -1.06 14.67 3.08
N LEU A 393 -0.95 15.51 2.07
CA LEU A 393 -0.91 16.95 2.25
C LEU A 393 -2.32 17.49 2.40
N TRP A 394 -3.18 17.28 1.40
CA TRP A 394 -4.56 17.74 1.37
C TRP A 394 -5.39 16.93 0.37
N THR A 395 -6.71 16.93 0.60
CA THR A 395 -7.74 16.47 -0.33
C THR A 395 -8.46 17.69 -0.91
N LEU A 396 -8.39 17.85 -2.22
CA LEU A 396 -9.05 18.91 -2.97
C LEU A 396 -10.29 18.34 -3.66
N ASN A 397 -11.45 18.97 -3.46
CA ASN A 397 -12.68 18.60 -4.17
C ASN A 397 -12.77 19.40 -5.47
N TYR A 398 -13.41 18.82 -6.49
CA TYR A 398 -13.66 19.50 -7.74
C TYR A 398 -15.09 19.32 -8.24
N THR A 399 -15.59 20.28 -9.00
CA THR A 399 -16.98 20.26 -9.52
C THR A 399 -17.04 19.87 -10.99
N ASP A 400 -15.97 20.14 -11.74
CA ASP A 400 -15.93 20.05 -13.19
C ASP A 400 -15.13 18.83 -13.64
N ASN A 401 -15.69 18.06 -14.57
CA ASN A 401 -14.96 16.94 -15.16
C ASN A 401 -14.17 17.44 -16.38
N PRO A 402 -12.83 17.34 -16.37
CA PRO A 402 -12.07 17.45 -17.61
C PRO A 402 -12.55 16.36 -18.57
N VAL A 403 -12.84 16.76 -19.81
CA VAL A 403 -13.14 15.82 -20.89
C VAL A 403 -11.79 15.43 -21.53
N ASN A 404 -11.78 14.29 -22.21
CA ASN A 404 -10.56 13.66 -22.70
C ASN A 404 -10.28 13.98 -24.18
N ASN A 405 -9.00 14.04 -24.55
CA ASN A 405 -8.55 14.14 -25.94
C ASN A 405 -7.69 12.94 -26.38
N TRP A 406 -7.45 12.86 -27.69
CA TRP A 406 -6.76 11.75 -28.36
C TRP A 406 -5.24 11.92 -28.40
N VAL A 407 -4.71 12.81 -27.56
CA VAL A 407 -3.32 13.23 -27.61
C VAL A 407 -2.47 12.32 -26.75
N SER A 408 -1.27 11.98 -27.22
CA SER A 408 -0.31 11.18 -26.45
C SER A 408 0.11 11.88 -25.16
N LEU A 409 0.47 11.10 -24.13
CA LEU A 409 1.04 11.67 -22.91
C LEU A 409 2.50 12.03 -23.13
N TRP A 410 2.88 13.22 -22.67
CA TRP A 410 4.24 13.74 -22.78
C TRP A 410 4.88 13.82 -21.42
N ILE A 411 6.19 13.57 -21.42
CA ILE A 411 7.00 13.66 -20.22
C ILE A 411 8.02 14.72 -20.48
N TRP A 412 7.70 15.84 -19.86
CA TRP A 412 8.28 17.12 -20.15
C TRP A 412 8.07 17.60 -21.60
N TRP A 413 7.61 18.84 -21.70
CA TRP A 413 7.49 19.58 -22.96
C TRP A 413 7.76 21.06 -22.66
N HIS A 414 8.61 21.68 -23.48
CA HIS A 414 8.95 23.10 -23.35
C HIS A 414 8.26 23.91 -24.45
N TRP A 415 7.67 25.06 -24.07
CA TRP A 415 7.13 26.05 -25.00
C TRP A 415 8.01 27.30 -25.01
N TRP A 416 7.98 28.13 -26.06
CA TRP A 416 8.73 29.40 -26.22
C TRP A 416 8.59 30.45 -25.08
N SER A 417 7.89 30.10 -24.01
CA SER A 417 7.77 30.89 -22.79
C SER A 417 8.98 30.65 -21.88
N THR A 418 9.71 31.73 -21.59
CA THR A 418 10.81 31.78 -20.60
C THR A 418 10.39 31.38 -19.16
N ASN A 419 9.09 31.17 -18.92
CA ASN A 419 8.51 30.86 -17.62
C ASN A 419 8.28 29.36 -17.38
N GLN A 420 8.51 28.46 -18.34
CA GLN A 420 8.41 27.00 -18.12
C GLN A 420 9.81 26.40 -18.13
N LYS A 421 10.28 25.89 -16.99
CA LYS A 421 11.62 25.30 -16.89
C LYS A 421 11.54 24.06 -16.04
N PHE A 422 12.20 22.99 -16.48
CA PHE A 422 12.16 21.70 -15.82
C PHE A 422 13.58 21.16 -15.64
N ASN A 423 14.25 21.61 -14.57
CA ASN A 423 15.55 21.10 -14.17
C ASN A 423 15.43 20.08 -13.01
N TRP A 424 15.02 18.86 -13.34
CA TRP A 424 14.68 17.84 -12.34
C TRP A 424 15.30 16.49 -12.69
N THR A 425 15.50 15.65 -11.69
CA THR A 425 15.72 14.22 -11.87
C THR A 425 14.45 13.48 -11.46
N LEU A 426 14.01 12.53 -12.28
CA LEU A 426 12.84 11.67 -12.05
C LEU A 426 13.27 10.20 -11.99
N ASP A 427 12.54 9.42 -11.20
CA ASP A 427 12.76 7.97 -11.07
C ASP A 427 11.47 7.22 -10.74
N GLU A 428 11.43 5.93 -11.06
CA GLU A 428 10.38 4.97 -10.65
C GLU A 428 8.94 5.47 -10.89
N MET A 429 8.64 5.84 -12.14
CA MET A 429 7.36 6.44 -12.50
C MET A 429 6.29 5.39 -12.75
N ARG A 430 5.14 5.52 -12.07
CA ARG A 430 3.99 4.61 -12.18
C ARG A 430 2.69 5.37 -12.35
N ILE A 431 1.80 4.81 -13.17
CA ILE A 431 0.43 5.30 -13.35
C ILE A 431 -0.57 4.14 -13.22
N TYR A 432 -1.58 4.35 -12.40
CA TYR A 432 -2.66 3.39 -12.15
C TYR A 432 -4.01 3.95 -12.60
N ASN A 433 -4.90 3.11 -13.12
CA ASN A 433 -6.29 3.48 -13.46
C ASN A 433 -7.27 3.29 -12.29
N ARG A 434 -6.77 3.33 -11.06
CA ARG A 434 -7.55 3.21 -9.83
C ARG A 434 -7.05 4.18 -8.76
N VAL A 435 -7.84 4.30 -7.69
CA VAL A 435 -7.43 5.02 -6.47
C VAL A 435 -6.39 4.18 -5.73
N LEU A 436 -5.20 4.72 -5.51
CA LEU A 436 -4.25 4.15 -4.55
C LEU A 436 -4.65 4.55 -3.13
N SER A 437 -4.67 3.58 -2.23
CA SER A 437 -4.87 3.83 -0.79
C SER A 437 -3.61 4.43 -0.16
N ALA A 438 -3.76 5.15 0.96
CA ALA A 438 -2.61 5.69 1.70
C ALA A 438 -1.63 4.58 2.14
N ALA A 439 -2.16 3.39 2.47
CA ALA A 439 -1.39 2.19 2.75
C ALA A 439 -0.48 1.79 1.58
N GLU A 440 -1.03 1.68 0.36
CA GLU A 440 -0.26 1.34 -0.84
C GLU A 440 0.80 2.39 -1.15
N ILE A 441 0.48 3.67 -0.98
CA ILE A 441 1.40 4.78 -1.22
C ILE A 441 2.56 4.74 -0.24
N SER A 442 2.25 4.53 1.06
CA SER A 442 3.28 4.32 2.07
C SER A 442 4.13 3.10 1.75
N ALA A 443 3.50 2.06 1.19
CA ALA A 443 4.18 0.83 0.90
C ALA A 443 5.16 0.93 -0.24
N TYR A 444 4.68 1.52 -1.31
CA TYR A 444 5.46 1.89 -2.44
C TYR A 444 6.67 2.77 -2.04
N TYR A 445 6.43 3.80 -1.22
CA TYR A 445 7.50 4.69 -0.74
C TYR A 445 8.60 3.92 -0.01
N TYR A 446 8.26 3.06 0.97
CA TYR A 446 9.28 2.34 1.74
C TYR A 446 9.99 1.26 0.93
N ALA A 447 9.32 0.65 -0.05
CA ALA A 447 9.93 -0.35 -0.92
C ALA A 447 10.97 0.25 -1.88
N THR A 448 10.85 1.55 -2.20
CA THR A 448 11.70 2.25 -3.17
C THR A 448 12.53 3.37 -2.52
N ARG A 449 12.60 3.42 -1.18
CA ARG A 449 13.32 4.45 -0.42
C ARG A 449 14.83 4.21 -0.33
#